data_AF-A0A1S6HUZ0-F1
#
_entry.id   AF-A0A1S6HUZ0-F1
#
_cell.length_a   1.000
_cell.length_b   1.000
_cell.length_c   1.000
_cell.angle_alpha   90.00
_cell.angle_beta   90.00
_cell.angle_gamma   90.00
#
_symmetry.space_group_name_H-M   'P 1'
#
loop_
_entity.id
_entity.type
_entity.pdbx_description
1 polymer ?
#
loop_
_entity_poly.entity_id
_entity_poly.type
_entity_poly.pdbx_seq_one_letter_code
_entity_poly.pdbx_strand_id
1 'polypeptide(L)'
;MTTFKFLVPLFLLLTACSSMSPIEKESESESHFKDAVFEGKDFYISEAEILGERYRVFHQASTGFSGTSGIRRSATQRANSFCQKIDLNKMMLTVSEHTASPPYILGNFPRIEIIFVCVDRKNAQTSIASTDKYDRLTKIKYLLDKGVLTQQEFETEKKKILTEK
;
A
#
# COMPACT_ATOMS: atom_id res chain seq x y z
N MET A 1 -49.32 45.58 -7.14
CA MET A 1 -48.16 45.23 -6.29
C MET A 1 -47.71 43.83 -6.64
N THR A 2 -46.64 43.73 -7.43
CA THR A 2 -46.06 42.47 -7.89
C THR A 2 -45.21 41.85 -6.78
N THR A 3 -45.55 40.63 -6.36
CA THR A 3 -44.82 39.89 -5.35
C THR A 3 -43.58 39.23 -5.97
N PHE A 4 -42.41 39.77 -5.67
CA PHE A 4 -41.13 39.20 -6.06
C PHE A 4 -40.90 37.91 -5.27
N LYS A 5 -41.08 36.75 -5.90
CA LYS A 5 -40.71 35.45 -5.31
C LYS A 5 -39.19 35.28 -5.45
N PHE A 6 -38.46 35.45 -4.35
CA PHE A 6 -37.05 35.08 -4.28
C PHE A 6 -36.92 33.56 -4.43
N LEU A 7 -36.46 33.10 -5.59
CA LEU A 7 -36.08 31.71 -5.83
C LEU A 7 -34.69 31.51 -5.24
N VAL A 8 -34.61 30.98 -4.01
CA VAL A 8 -33.33 30.62 -3.38
C VAL A 8 -32.78 29.38 -4.12
N PRO A 9 -31.61 29.45 -4.77
CA PRO A 9 -31.04 28.28 -5.41
C PRO A 9 -30.52 27.35 -4.31
N LEU A 10 -31.14 26.18 -4.20
CA LEU A 10 -30.71 25.11 -3.30
C LEU A 10 -29.40 24.54 -3.84
N PHE A 11 -28.27 25.10 -3.39
CA PHE A 11 -26.93 24.57 -3.63
C PHE A 11 -26.83 23.20 -2.94
N LEU A 12 -27.01 22.12 -3.70
CA LEU A 12 -26.70 20.75 -3.28
C LEU A 12 -25.18 20.65 -3.07
N LEU A 13 -24.74 20.87 -1.82
CA LEU A 13 -23.37 20.59 -1.40
C LEU A 13 -23.16 19.07 -1.46
N LEU A 14 -22.58 18.59 -2.57
CA LEU A 14 -22.05 17.23 -2.67
C LEU A 14 -20.90 17.09 -1.67
N THR A 15 -21.20 16.57 -0.48
CA THR A 15 -20.19 16.30 0.55
C THR A 15 -19.44 15.03 0.16
N ALA A 16 -18.19 15.18 -0.26
CA ALA A 16 -17.30 14.04 -0.46
C ALA A 16 -16.66 13.69 0.89
N CYS A 17 -17.14 12.63 1.53
CA CYS A 17 -16.57 12.14 2.79
C CYS A 17 -15.38 11.22 2.51
N SER A 18 -14.22 11.54 3.11
CA SER A 18 -13.12 10.58 3.25
C SER A 18 -13.58 9.42 4.12
N SER A 19 -13.13 8.20 3.82
CA SER A 19 -13.45 7.04 4.64
C SER A 19 -12.21 6.25 5.03
N MET A 20 -12.25 5.70 6.24
CA MET A 20 -11.24 4.78 6.77
C MET A 20 -11.98 3.64 7.46
N SER A 21 -11.56 2.39 7.21
CA SER A 21 -12.11 1.23 7.91
C SER A 21 -11.48 1.07 9.29
N PRO A 22 -12.13 0.39 10.25
CA PRO A 22 -11.42 -0.30 11.32
C PRO A 22 -10.35 -1.26 10.76
N ILE A 23 -9.36 -1.61 11.59
CA ILE A 23 -8.43 -2.68 11.25
C ILE A 23 -9.04 -3.98 11.76
N GLU A 24 -9.24 -4.92 10.85
CA GLU A 24 -9.89 -6.20 11.10
C GLU A 24 -9.01 -7.33 10.57
N LYS A 25 -9.27 -8.56 10.99
CA LYS A 25 -8.61 -9.72 10.38
C LYS A 25 -9.06 -9.85 8.94
N GLU A 26 -8.15 -10.23 8.05
CA GLU A 26 -8.44 -10.41 6.63
C GLU A 26 -9.51 -11.50 6.41
N SER A 27 -9.48 -12.57 7.21
CA SER A 27 -10.45 -13.67 7.17
C SER A 27 -11.85 -13.31 7.66
N GLU A 28 -11.98 -12.19 8.39
CA GLU A 28 -13.22 -11.72 8.98
C GLU A 28 -13.74 -10.42 8.30
N SER A 29 -13.07 -9.96 7.23
CA SER A 29 -13.39 -8.71 6.53
C SER A 29 -13.41 -8.88 5.02
N GLU A 30 -14.29 -8.14 4.35
CA GLU A 30 -14.34 -8.11 2.89
C GLU A 30 -13.51 -6.95 2.33
N SER A 31 -13.01 -7.13 1.10
CA SER A 31 -12.28 -6.06 0.42
C SER A 31 -13.20 -4.88 0.12
N HIS A 32 -12.71 -3.66 0.34
CA HIS A 32 -13.40 -2.45 -0.10
C HIS A 32 -13.38 -2.24 -1.63
N PHE A 33 -12.65 -3.08 -2.36
CA PHE A 33 -12.68 -3.15 -3.82
C PHE A 33 -13.60 -4.26 -4.34
N LYS A 34 -14.14 -5.12 -3.47
CA LYS A 34 -15.09 -6.15 -3.87
C LYS A 34 -16.32 -5.49 -4.49
N ASP A 35 -16.69 -5.95 -5.69
CA ASP A 35 -17.81 -5.46 -6.49
C ASP A 35 -17.78 -3.94 -6.77
N ALA A 36 -16.61 -3.30 -6.64
CA ALA A 36 -16.48 -1.87 -6.86
C ALA A 36 -16.49 -1.55 -8.37
N VAL A 37 -17.23 -0.50 -8.76
CA VAL A 37 -17.26 0.00 -10.15
C VAL A 37 -15.86 0.28 -10.70
N PHE A 38 -14.95 0.74 -9.82
CA PHE A 38 -13.54 0.92 -10.12
C PHE A 38 -12.72 -0.13 -9.36
N GLU A 39 -12.40 -1.23 -10.02
CA GLU A 39 -11.78 -2.38 -9.36
C GLU A 39 -10.39 -2.09 -8.80
N GLY A 40 -9.64 -1.15 -9.38
CA GLY A 40 -8.28 -0.83 -8.93
C GLY A 40 -7.23 -1.76 -9.56
N LYS A 41 -6.06 -1.86 -8.92
CA LYS A 41 -5.00 -2.80 -9.26
C LYS A 41 -4.12 -3.10 -8.06
N ASP A 42 -3.51 -4.28 -8.06
CA ASP A 42 -2.45 -4.61 -7.12
C ASP A 42 -1.21 -3.76 -7.41
N PHE A 43 -0.77 -3.02 -6.41
CA PHE A 43 0.50 -2.27 -6.45
C PHE A 43 1.65 -3.15 -5.96
N TYR A 44 1.37 -4.05 -5.01
CA TYR A 44 2.34 -4.98 -4.45
C TYR A 44 1.65 -6.26 -3.98
N ILE A 45 2.28 -7.40 -4.24
CA ILE A 45 1.93 -8.69 -3.64
C ILE A 45 3.27 -9.36 -3.28
N SER A 46 3.40 -9.83 -2.05
CA SER A 46 4.58 -10.59 -1.65
C SER A 46 4.60 -11.94 -2.37
N GLU A 47 5.72 -12.28 -3.00
CA GLU A 47 5.95 -13.61 -3.58
C GLU A 47 6.25 -14.67 -2.52
N ALA A 48 6.68 -14.25 -1.33
CA ALA A 48 6.98 -15.13 -0.22
C ALA A 48 5.72 -15.47 0.57
N GLU A 49 5.64 -16.70 1.06
CA GLU A 49 4.63 -17.08 2.04
C GLU A 49 4.93 -16.40 3.37
N ILE A 50 4.14 -15.40 3.73
CA ILE A 50 4.23 -14.69 5.00
C ILE A 50 3.27 -15.34 5.99
N LEU A 51 3.84 -16.04 6.98
CA LEU A 51 3.09 -16.67 8.06
C LEU A 51 2.62 -15.64 9.10
N GLY A 52 1.45 -15.88 9.69
CA GLY A 52 0.89 -15.09 10.79
C GLY A 52 -0.54 -14.63 10.54
N GLU A 53 -1.16 -14.06 11.57
CA GLU A 53 -2.50 -13.48 11.46
C GLU A 53 -2.47 -12.26 10.55
N ARG A 54 -3.31 -12.27 9.50
CA ARG A 54 -3.39 -11.24 8.48
C ARG A 54 -4.49 -10.25 8.82
N TYR A 55 -4.17 -8.97 8.67
CA TYR A 55 -5.07 -7.86 8.97
C TYR A 55 -5.25 -6.97 7.74
N ARG A 56 -6.44 -6.38 7.61
CA ARG A 56 -6.82 -5.47 6.54
C ARG A 56 -6.91 -4.05 7.07
N VAL A 57 -6.36 -3.10 6.30
CA VAL A 57 -6.57 -1.66 6.54
C VAL A 57 -6.97 -0.97 5.25
N PHE A 58 -8.03 -0.18 5.29
CA PHE A 58 -8.51 0.62 4.17
C PHE A 58 -8.47 2.13 4.46
N HIS A 59 -8.16 2.91 3.42
CA HIS A 59 -8.23 4.38 3.43
C HIS A 59 -8.61 4.90 2.04
N GLN A 60 -9.65 5.73 1.97
CA GLN A 60 -10.03 6.51 0.79
C GLN A 60 -9.99 8.03 1.06
N ALA A 61 -9.40 8.77 0.13
CA ALA A 61 -9.42 10.23 0.14
C ALA A 61 -10.80 10.79 -0.17
N SER A 62 -11.08 12.02 0.29
CA SER A 62 -12.31 12.75 -0.06
C SER A 62 -12.29 13.37 -1.46
N THR A 63 -11.12 13.47 -2.10
CA THR A 63 -10.97 14.14 -3.41
C THR A 63 -9.95 13.45 -4.31
N GLY A 64 -10.08 13.65 -5.63
CA GLY A 64 -9.14 13.17 -6.64
C GLY A 64 -7.78 13.87 -6.65
N PHE A 65 -7.66 15.01 -5.94
CA PHE A 65 -6.41 15.76 -5.83
C PHE A 65 -5.46 15.21 -4.75
N SER A 66 -5.93 14.27 -3.94
CA SER A 66 -5.11 13.65 -2.91
C SER A 66 -4.15 12.63 -3.53
N GLY A 67 -2.84 12.82 -3.41
CA GLY A 67 -1.89 11.83 -3.92
C GLY A 67 -2.03 10.47 -3.22
N THR A 68 -1.88 9.37 -3.97
CA THR A 68 -1.89 7.99 -3.40
C THR A 68 -0.82 7.78 -2.33
N SER A 69 0.28 8.53 -2.40
CA SER A 69 1.34 8.53 -1.38
C SER A 69 0.86 8.98 0.00
N GLY A 70 -0.08 9.94 0.07
CA GLY A 70 -0.61 10.46 1.33
C GLY A 70 -1.48 9.44 2.05
N ILE A 71 -2.44 8.85 1.33
CA ILE A 71 -3.31 7.79 1.87
C ILE A 71 -2.51 6.53 2.22
N ARG A 72 -1.47 6.19 1.44
CA ARG A 72 -0.56 5.08 1.75
C ARG A 72 0.18 5.33 3.06
N ARG A 73 0.80 6.50 3.23
CA ARG A 73 1.48 6.87 4.48
C ARG A 73 0.54 6.76 5.67
N SER A 74 -0.70 7.25 5.54
CA SER A 74 -1.70 7.18 6.61
C SER A 74 -2.08 5.72 6.93
N ALA A 75 -2.36 4.89 5.94
CA ALA A 75 -2.68 3.47 6.13
C ALA A 75 -1.51 2.70 6.78
N THR A 76 -0.29 2.91 6.30
CA THR A 76 0.94 2.33 6.88
C THR A 76 1.17 2.78 8.33
N GLN A 77 0.93 4.05 8.65
CA GLN A 77 1.04 4.54 10.03
C GLN A 77 0.00 3.89 10.95
N ARG A 78 -1.24 3.73 10.48
CA ARG A 78 -2.30 3.06 11.22
C ARG A 78 -1.99 1.59 11.48
N ALA A 79 -1.54 0.86 10.47
CA ALA A 79 -1.15 -0.55 10.60
C ALA A 79 0.05 -0.75 11.54
N ASN A 80 1.08 0.11 11.47
CA ASN A 80 2.18 0.09 12.43
C ASN A 80 1.70 0.38 13.86
N SER A 81 0.84 1.39 14.04
CA SER A 81 0.29 1.73 15.35
C SER A 81 -0.54 0.58 15.91
N PHE A 82 -1.28 -0.14 15.06
CA PHE A 82 -2.01 -1.35 15.45
C PHE A 82 -1.08 -2.45 15.95
N CYS A 83 0.00 -2.76 15.21
CA CYS A 83 0.97 -3.77 15.66
C CYS A 83 1.66 -3.39 16.97
N GLN A 84 2.00 -2.10 17.15
CA GLN A 84 2.62 -1.60 18.37
C GLN A 84 1.70 -1.65 19.60
N LYS A 85 0.37 -1.56 19.41
CA LYS A 85 -0.61 -1.76 20.48
C LYS A 85 -0.70 -3.22 20.93
N ILE A 86 -0.42 -4.17 20.04
CA ILE A 86 -0.34 -5.60 20.38
C ILE A 86 0.94 -5.85 21.19
N ASP A 87 2.08 -5.35 20.69
CA ASP A 87 3.37 -5.41 21.37
C ASP A 87 4.28 -4.29 20.81
N LEU A 88 4.92 -3.51 21.68
CA LEU A 88 5.78 -2.38 21.30
C LEU A 88 6.93 -2.77 20.35
N ASN A 89 7.39 -4.02 20.42
CA ASN A 89 8.45 -4.57 19.57
C ASN A 89 7.96 -5.05 18.20
N LYS A 90 6.64 -5.04 17.95
CA LYS A 90 6.08 -5.40 16.65
C LYS A 90 5.98 -4.21 15.71
N MET A 91 5.99 -4.52 14.42
CA MET A 91 5.70 -3.60 13.33
C MET A 91 4.90 -4.31 12.24
N MET A 92 4.29 -3.53 11.35
CA MET A 92 3.63 -4.14 10.20
C MET A 92 4.67 -4.66 9.19
N LEU A 93 4.37 -5.79 8.58
CA LEU A 93 4.97 -6.24 7.33
C LEU A 93 3.86 -6.34 6.29
N THR A 94 3.99 -5.61 5.19
CA THR A 94 3.01 -5.63 4.09
C THR A 94 3.04 -6.99 3.40
N VAL A 95 1.86 -7.58 3.24
CA VAL A 95 1.65 -8.81 2.47
C VAL A 95 1.15 -8.48 1.07
N SER A 96 0.17 -7.58 0.96
CA SER A 96 -0.30 -7.06 -0.32
C SER A 96 -0.83 -5.65 -0.19
N GLU A 97 -0.85 -4.93 -1.30
CA GLU A 97 -1.40 -3.61 -1.43
C GLU A 97 -2.21 -3.49 -2.72
N HIS A 98 -3.50 -3.16 -2.58
CA HIS A 98 -4.41 -2.90 -3.68
C HIS A 98 -4.80 -1.41 -3.71
N THR A 99 -4.79 -0.80 -4.89
CA THR A 99 -4.96 0.65 -5.04
C THR A 99 -5.91 1.01 -6.17
N ALA A 100 -6.67 2.09 -6.00
CA ALA A 100 -7.43 2.66 -7.12
C ALA A 100 -6.47 3.12 -8.22
N SER A 101 -6.86 2.88 -9.48
CA SER A 101 -6.11 3.32 -10.65
C SER A 101 -6.69 4.62 -11.20
N PRO A 102 -5.86 5.57 -11.68
CA PRO A 102 -6.33 6.73 -12.44
C PRO A 102 -7.15 6.30 -13.68
N PRO A 103 -8.06 7.16 -14.19
CA PRO A 103 -8.25 8.57 -13.83
C PRO A 103 -9.14 8.78 -12.59
N TYR A 104 -8.74 9.69 -11.68
CA TYR A 104 -9.48 9.99 -10.45
C TYR A 104 -10.63 10.99 -10.66
N ILE A 105 -11.57 10.60 -11.51
CA ILE A 105 -12.73 11.39 -11.92
C ILE A 105 -14.01 10.64 -11.58
N LEU A 106 -15.16 11.33 -11.60
CA LEU A 106 -16.48 10.71 -11.44
C LEU A 106 -16.63 9.83 -10.19
N GLY A 107 -16.00 10.24 -9.07
CA GLY A 107 -16.07 9.51 -7.80
C GLY A 107 -15.04 8.38 -7.63
N ASN A 108 -14.18 8.12 -8.61
CA ASN A 108 -12.99 7.28 -8.44
C ASN A 108 -11.94 8.03 -7.62
N PHE A 109 -12.14 8.16 -6.31
CA PHE A 109 -11.15 8.82 -5.47
C PHE A 109 -9.99 7.87 -5.11
N PRO A 110 -8.77 8.41 -4.94
CA PRO A 110 -7.62 7.68 -4.42
C PRO A 110 -8.01 6.86 -3.19
N ARG A 111 -7.88 5.54 -3.29
CA ARG A 111 -8.08 4.61 -2.19
C ARG A 111 -7.05 3.50 -2.20
N ILE A 112 -6.77 2.98 -1.02
CA ILE A 112 -5.79 1.94 -0.77
C ILE A 112 -6.32 0.94 0.24
N GLU A 113 -6.03 -0.32 -0.01
CA GLU A 113 -6.21 -1.43 0.90
C GLU A 113 -4.87 -2.13 1.09
N ILE A 114 -4.45 -2.34 2.34
CA ILE A 114 -3.22 -3.05 2.67
C ILE A 114 -3.60 -4.27 3.49
N ILE A 115 -3.12 -5.44 3.06
CA ILE A 115 -3.06 -6.63 3.90
C ILE A 115 -1.68 -6.69 4.53
N PHE A 116 -1.62 -6.87 5.84
CA PHE A 116 -0.37 -6.91 6.58
C PHE A 116 -0.42 -7.93 7.71
N VAL A 117 0.74 -8.34 8.17
CA VAL A 117 0.92 -9.10 9.42
C VAL A 117 1.69 -8.26 10.42
N CYS A 118 1.55 -8.58 11.71
CA CYS A 118 2.38 -7.99 12.75
C CYS A 118 3.56 -8.92 13.08
N VAL A 119 4.77 -8.46 12.81
CA VAL A 119 6.01 -9.21 13.01
C VAL A 119 6.93 -8.47 13.97
N ASP A 120 7.87 -9.18 14.59
CA ASP A 120 8.92 -8.54 15.38
C ASP A 120 9.79 -7.63 14.49
N ARG A 121 10.12 -6.43 14.98
CA ARG A 121 10.98 -5.47 14.25
C ARG A 121 12.30 -6.07 13.81
N LYS A 122 12.87 -6.99 14.60
CA LYS A 122 14.12 -7.71 14.25
C LYS A 122 13.92 -8.58 13.00
N ASN A 123 12.79 -9.27 12.91
CA ASN A 123 12.47 -10.15 11.77
C ASN A 123 12.10 -9.35 10.53
N ALA A 124 11.37 -8.23 10.69
CA ALA A 124 11.03 -7.31 9.60
C ALA A 124 12.27 -6.64 8.98
N GLN A 125 13.26 -6.27 9.79
CA GLN A 125 14.50 -5.69 9.28
C GLN A 125 15.31 -6.72 8.50
N THR A 126 15.37 -7.97 8.97
CA THR A 126 16.03 -9.06 8.25
C THR A 126 15.31 -9.40 6.95
N SER A 127 13.97 -9.40 6.92
CA SER A 127 13.19 -9.70 5.71
C SER A 127 13.27 -8.58 4.66
N ILE A 128 13.18 -7.32 5.08
CA ILE A 128 13.32 -6.17 4.17
C ILE A 128 14.75 -6.08 3.64
N ALA A 129 15.76 -6.27 4.49
CA ALA A 129 17.16 -6.31 4.06
C ALA A 129 17.46 -7.52 3.17
N SER A 130 16.86 -8.69 3.43
CA SER A 130 17.03 -9.87 2.57
C SER A 130 16.34 -9.68 1.22
N THR A 131 15.11 -9.17 1.18
CA THR A 131 14.41 -8.92 -0.09
C THR A 131 15.15 -7.85 -0.91
N ASP A 132 15.59 -6.74 -0.32
CA ASP A 132 16.42 -5.75 -1.02
C ASP A 132 17.73 -6.35 -1.55
N LYS A 133 18.38 -7.21 -0.75
CA LYS A 133 19.59 -7.93 -1.15
C LYS A 133 19.34 -8.86 -2.35
N TYR A 134 18.29 -9.68 -2.32
CA TYR A 134 17.98 -10.60 -3.42
C TYR A 134 17.44 -9.84 -4.66
N ASP A 135 16.68 -8.77 -4.50
CA ASP A 135 16.24 -7.90 -5.59
C ASP A 135 17.44 -7.24 -6.30
N ARG A 136 18.44 -6.79 -5.52
CA ARG A 136 19.70 -6.28 -6.06
C ARG A 136 20.46 -7.35 -6.84
N LEU A 137 20.52 -8.59 -6.33
CA LEU A 137 21.11 -9.72 -7.06
C LEU A 137 20.40 -9.99 -8.39
N THR A 138 19.07 -9.95 -8.41
CA THR A 138 18.26 -10.12 -9.64
C THR A 138 18.54 -8.99 -10.64
N LYS A 139 18.60 -7.74 -10.19
CA LYS A 139 18.90 -6.58 -11.05
C LYS A 139 20.28 -6.68 -11.69
N ILE A 140 21.33 -7.06 -10.92
CA ILE A 140 22.67 -7.18 -11.51
C ILE A 140 22.78 -8.38 -12.46
N LYS A 141 22.06 -9.47 -12.21
CA LYS A 141 22.00 -10.61 -13.14
C LYS A 141 21.35 -10.20 -14.46
N TYR A 142 20.27 -9.43 -14.39
CA TYR A 142 19.62 -8.87 -15.58
C TYR A 142 20.59 -7.99 -16.40
N LEU A 143 21.42 -7.17 -15.76
CA LEU A 143 22.41 -6.34 -16.46
C LEU A 143 23.50 -7.17 -17.15
N LEU A 144 23.96 -8.26 -16.53
CA LEU A 144 24.86 -9.23 -17.17
C LEU A 144 24.20 -9.87 -18.40
N ASP A 145 22.94 -10.31 -18.28
CA ASP A 145 22.22 -10.96 -19.38
C ASP A 145 21.95 -10.03 -20.56
N LYS A 146 21.91 -8.72 -20.32
CA LYS A 146 21.82 -7.69 -21.36
C LYS A 146 23.17 -7.26 -21.91
N GLY A 147 24.27 -7.85 -21.44
CA GLY A 147 25.63 -7.48 -21.85
C GLY A 147 26.07 -6.10 -21.38
N VAL A 148 25.35 -5.50 -20.42
CA VAL A 148 25.71 -4.21 -19.82
C VAL A 148 26.85 -4.38 -18.81
N LEU A 149 26.89 -5.53 -18.12
CA LEU A 149 27.99 -5.92 -17.25
C LEU A 149 28.80 -7.06 -17.87
N THR A 150 30.10 -7.05 -17.62
CA THR A 150 30.97 -8.21 -17.83
C THR A 150 30.80 -9.25 -16.72
N GLN A 151 31.20 -10.50 -16.98
CA GLN A 151 31.14 -11.57 -15.97
C GLN A 151 31.94 -11.21 -14.69
N GLN A 152 33.07 -10.54 -14.84
CA GLN A 152 33.93 -10.16 -13.73
C GLN A 152 33.30 -9.07 -12.85
N GLU A 153 32.63 -8.08 -13.45
CA GLU A 153 31.89 -7.04 -12.74
C GLU A 153 30.69 -7.63 -11.99
N PHE A 154 29.96 -8.54 -12.63
CA PHE A 154 28.85 -9.24 -11.99
C PHE A 154 29.29 -10.02 -10.75
N GLU A 155 30.34 -10.84 -10.83
CA GLU A 155 30.81 -11.62 -9.68
C GLU A 155 31.36 -10.74 -8.56
N THR A 156 32.00 -9.61 -8.90
CA THR A 156 32.49 -8.64 -7.93
C THR A 156 31.33 -8.01 -7.14
N GLU A 157 30.29 -7.54 -7.84
CA GLU A 157 29.11 -6.93 -7.20
C GLU A 157 28.26 -7.95 -6.43
N LYS A 158 28.07 -9.15 -7.00
CA LYS A 158 27.39 -10.26 -6.32
C LYS A 158 28.07 -10.59 -4.99
N LYS A 159 29.40 -10.66 -4.95
CA LYS A 159 30.15 -10.94 -3.72
C LYS A 159 29.92 -9.85 -2.67
N LYS A 160 29.94 -8.58 -3.06
CA LYS A 160 29.65 -7.46 -2.14
C LYS A 160 28.27 -7.60 -1.53
N ILE A 161 27.25 -7.78 -2.37
CA ILE A 161 25.84 -7.90 -1.95
C ILE A 161 25.63 -9.08 -0.99
N LEU A 162 26.28 -10.22 -1.24
CA LEU A 162 26.19 -11.40 -0.38
C LEU A 162 26.85 -11.20 1.00
N THR A 163 27.86 -10.34 1.10
CA THR A 163 28.61 -10.09 2.35
C THR A 163 28.03 -8.98 3.23
N GLU A 164 27.05 -8.22 2.73
CA GLU A 164 26.36 -7.20 3.53
C GLU A 164 25.54 -7.87 4.66
N LYS A 165 25.51 -7.26 5.85
CA LYS A 165 24.77 -7.80 7.01
C LYS A 165 23.28 -7.51 6.92
#